data_AF-X0YKQ3-F1
#
_entry.id   AF-X0YKQ3-F1
#
_cell.length_a   1.000
_cell.length_b   1.000
_cell.length_c   1.000
_cell.angle_alpha   90.00
_cell.angle_beta   90.00
_cell.angle_gamma   90.00
#
_symmetry.space_group_name_H-M   'P 1'
#
loop_
_entity.id
_entity.type
_entity.pdbx_description
1 polymer ?
#
loop_
_entity_poly.entity_id
_entity_poly.type
_entity_poly.pdbx_seq_one_letter_code
_entity_poly.pdbx_strand_id
1 'polypeptide(L)'
;LKCINMVGEEKGKKFKTQLEFKFKLGKRAQTLAALIQAEGRKWGIEIPSIKTFDRSAGVAGYYAVKRLKDAIDQNAIDEALLIVPTGSSGAKFESILQNNPNIHKVELNNELGESLIKNALKFPTREGWNIAKIIFPDIGEYSPPAVEESSTEENSSDSGND
;
A
#
# COMPACT_ATOMS: atom_id res chain seq x y z
N LEU A 1 4.38 2.93 -0.34
CA LEU A 1 5.84 2.68 -0.30
C LEU A 1 6.46 3.12 1.01
N LYS A 2 6.48 4.41 1.37
CA LYS A 2 7.11 4.89 2.61
C LYS A 2 6.70 4.10 3.87
N CYS A 3 5.41 3.81 4.07
CA CYS A 3 4.96 3.00 5.20
C CYS A 3 5.54 1.57 5.19
N ILE A 4 5.65 0.94 4.02
CA ILE A 4 6.25 -0.40 3.88
C ILE A 4 7.75 -0.34 4.24
N ASN A 5 8.46 0.70 3.76
CA ASN A 5 9.87 0.88 4.07
C ASN A 5 10.09 1.08 5.57
N MET A 6 9.30 1.94 6.20
CA MET A 6 9.36 2.19 7.63
C MET A 6 9.16 0.91 8.44
N VAL A 7 8.10 0.15 8.16
CA VAL A 7 7.83 -1.11 8.88
C VAL A 7 8.95 -2.12 8.64
N GLY A 8 9.43 -2.23 7.39
CA GLY A 8 10.54 -3.10 7.05
C GLY A 8 11.82 -2.74 7.82
N GLU A 9 12.18 -1.46 7.86
CA GLU A 9 13.34 -0.94 8.58
C GLU A 9 13.21 -1.16 10.09
N GLU A 10 12.06 -0.81 10.68
CA GLU A 10 11.76 -1.00 12.10
C GLU A 10 11.91 -2.48 12.52
N LYS A 11 11.52 -3.41 11.65
CA LYS A 11 11.60 -4.86 11.90
C LYS A 11 12.89 -5.50 11.39
N GLY A 12 13.88 -4.71 10.98
CA GLY A 12 15.18 -5.21 10.53
C GLY A 12 15.12 -6.06 9.25
N LYS A 13 14.11 -5.84 8.40
CA LYS A 13 13.94 -6.55 7.13
C LYS A 13 14.96 -6.09 6.11
N LYS A 14 15.47 -7.05 5.33
CA LYS A 14 16.34 -6.77 4.17
C LYS A 14 15.48 -6.67 2.93
N PHE A 15 15.37 -5.47 2.36
CA PHE A 15 14.59 -5.24 1.16
C PHE A 15 15.20 -4.14 0.28
N LYS A 16 14.75 -4.08 -0.97
CA LYS A 16 15.05 -2.98 -1.91
C LYS A 16 13.77 -2.50 -2.54
N THR A 17 13.61 -1.19 -2.73
CA THR A 17 12.46 -0.62 -3.42
C THR A 17 12.88 0.15 -4.65
N GLN A 18 12.08 0.07 -5.70
CA GLN A 18 12.23 0.83 -6.92
C GLN A 18 10.87 1.41 -7.34
N LEU A 19 10.81 2.72 -7.54
CA LEU A 19 9.67 3.37 -8.17
C LEU A 19 9.71 3.18 -9.68
N GLU A 20 8.53 3.22 -10.32
CA GLU A 20 8.40 3.15 -11.78
C GLU A 20 9.15 1.96 -12.39
N PHE A 21 8.85 0.76 -11.88
CA PHE A 21 9.49 -0.45 -12.34
C PHE A 21 9.07 -0.80 -13.76
N LYS A 22 10.02 -0.78 -14.70
CA LYS A 22 9.79 -1.07 -16.11
C LYS A 22 10.05 -2.55 -16.41
N PHE A 23 9.11 -3.20 -17.08
CA PHE A 23 9.25 -4.55 -17.60
C PHE A 23 8.85 -4.62 -19.08
N LYS A 24 9.22 -5.70 -19.77
CA LYS A 24 8.86 -5.91 -21.18
C LYS A 24 7.69 -6.86 -21.30
N LEU A 25 6.72 -6.50 -22.15
CA LEU A 25 5.70 -7.40 -22.66
C LEU A 25 5.89 -7.51 -24.18
N GLY A 26 6.51 -8.60 -24.62
CA GLY A 26 7.00 -8.73 -25.99
C GLY A 26 8.00 -7.60 -26.33
N LYS A 27 7.66 -6.75 -27.30
CA LYS A 27 8.49 -5.61 -27.72
C LYS A 27 8.18 -4.29 -26.99
N ARG A 28 7.10 -4.24 -26.20
CA ARG A 28 6.64 -3.00 -25.55
C ARG A 28 7.13 -2.95 -24.10
N ALA A 29 7.53 -1.77 -23.64
CA ALA A 29 7.77 -1.54 -22.23
C ALA A 29 6.45 -1.23 -21.52
N GLN A 30 6.28 -1.78 -20.32
CA GLN A 30 5.23 -1.45 -19.38
C GLN A 30 5.85 -1.01 -18.06
N THR A 31 5.10 -0.24 -17.26
CA THR A 31 5.57 0.30 -15.99
C THR A 31 4.60 -0.10 -14.89
N LEU A 32 5.12 -0.65 -13.79
CA LEU A 32 4.43 -0.78 -12.51
C LEU A 32 4.76 0.43 -11.63
N ALA A 33 3.83 0.80 -10.75
CA ALA A 33 4.04 1.91 -9.82
C ALA A 33 5.30 1.70 -8.96
N ALA A 34 5.54 0.47 -8.50
CA ALA A 34 6.77 0.12 -7.80
C ALA A 34 7.14 -1.36 -7.90
N LEU A 35 8.38 -1.65 -7.50
CA LEU A 35 8.90 -2.97 -7.19
C LEU A 35 9.47 -2.96 -5.77
N ILE A 36 9.21 -4.03 -5.02
CA ILE A 36 9.87 -4.31 -3.74
C ILE A 36 10.53 -5.69 -3.84
N GLN A 37 11.82 -5.78 -3.58
CA GLN A 37 12.54 -7.04 -3.50
C GLN A 37 12.78 -7.37 -2.04
N ALA A 38 12.19 -8.45 -1.54
CA ALA A 38 12.26 -8.88 -0.15
C ALA A 38 12.26 -10.41 -0.08
N GLU A 39 13.08 -10.98 0.80
CA GLU A 39 13.07 -12.44 1.07
C GLU A 39 13.22 -13.31 -0.20
N GLY A 40 14.02 -12.84 -1.16
CA GLY A 40 14.24 -13.51 -2.45
C GLY A 40 13.08 -13.37 -3.46
N ARG A 41 12.00 -12.68 -3.09
CA ARG A 41 10.83 -12.43 -3.96
C ARG A 41 10.79 -10.99 -4.48
N LYS A 42 10.22 -10.83 -5.67
CA LYS A 42 9.90 -9.56 -6.33
C LYS A 42 8.41 -9.29 -6.23
N TRP A 43 8.06 -8.25 -5.48
CA TRP A 43 6.70 -7.77 -5.29
C TRP A 43 6.43 -6.57 -6.20
N GLY A 44 5.56 -6.73 -7.18
CA GLY A 44 5.08 -5.60 -8.00
C GLY A 44 3.95 -4.85 -7.31
N ILE A 45 3.95 -3.53 -7.37
CA ILE A 45 2.85 -2.70 -6.88
C ILE A 45 2.24 -1.93 -8.04
N GLU A 46 0.91 -1.94 -8.13
CA GLU A 46 0.18 -1.17 -9.12
C GLU A 46 -0.98 -0.41 -8.48
N ILE A 47 -1.23 0.78 -9.03
CA ILE A 47 -2.36 1.63 -8.69
C ILE A 47 -3.06 2.00 -9.99
N PRO A 48 -4.38 1.73 -10.14
CA PRO A 48 -5.12 2.17 -11.31
C PRO A 48 -4.96 3.66 -11.57
N SER A 49 -4.89 4.06 -12.83
CA SER A 49 -4.90 5.48 -13.21
C SER A 49 -6.30 6.05 -13.05
N ILE A 50 -6.59 6.56 -11.85
CA ILE A 50 -7.87 7.14 -11.45
C ILE A 50 -7.64 8.52 -10.84
N LYS A 51 -8.65 9.40 -10.93
CA LYS A 51 -8.55 10.77 -10.40
C LYS A 51 -8.73 10.82 -8.89
N THR A 52 -9.54 9.92 -8.34
CA THR A 52 -10.04 9.94 -6.96
C THR A 52 -10.26 8.52 -6.48
N PHE A 53 -10.17 8.29 -5.16
CA PHE A 53 -10.48 7.01 -4.52
C PHE A 53 -11.90 7.00 -3.92
N ASP A 54 -12.79 7.89 -4.37
CA ASP A 54 -14.19 7.99 -3.95
C ASP A 54 -15.11 7.02 -4.70
N ARG A 55 -14.64 6.39 -5.78
CA ARG A 55 -15.42 5.54 -6.69
C ARG A 55 -14.63 4.33 -7.13
N SER A 56 -15.34 3.27 -7.52
CA SER A 56 -14.76 2.06 -8.13
C SER A 56 -13.81 2.41 -9.28
N ALA A 57 -12.67 1.71 -9.35
CA ALA A 57 -11.70 1.89 -10.43
C ALA A 57 -12.22 1.45 -11.82
N GLY A 58 -13.31 0.68 -11.88
CA GLY A 58 -13.95 0.25 -13.12
C GLY A 58 -12.95 -0.34 -14.13
N VAL A 59 -12.96 0.20 -15.35
CA VAL A 59 -12.07 -0.24 -16.44
C VAL A 59 -10.59 -0.04 -16.11
N ALA A 60 -10.23 1.02 -15.37
CA ALA A 60 -8.84 1.25 -14.97
C ALA A 60 -8.35 0.17 -14.00
N GLY A 61 -9.23 -0.31 -13.10
CA GLY A 61 -8.95 -1.43 -12.20
C GLY A 61 -8.63 -2.71 -12.97
N TYR A 62 -9.42 -3.03 -14.00
CA TYR A 62 -9.15 -4.16 -14.88
C TYR A 62 -7.77 -4.08 -15.56
N TYR A 63 -7.39 -2.91 -16.09
CA TYR A 63 -6.08 -2.77 -16.72
C TYR A 63 -4.91 -2.82 -15.73
N ALA A 64 -5.10 -2.34 -14.50
CA ALA A 64 -4.11 -2.44 -13.44
C ALA A 64 -3.85 -3.91 -13.06
N VAL A 65 -4.90 -4.69 -12.78
CA VAL A 65 -4.73 -6.12 -12.45
C VAL A 65 -4.17 -6.91 -13.63
N LYS A 66 -4.60 -6.59 -14.86
CA LYS A 66 -4.04 -7.21 -16.06
C LYS A 66 -2.55 -6.94 -16.19
N ARG A 67 -2.08 -5.72 -15.89
CA ARG A 67 -0.65 -5.38 -15.98
C ARG A 67 0.18 -6.15 -14.96
N LEU A 68 -0.34 -6.34 -13.75
CA LEU A 68 0.29 -7.18 -12.74
C LEU A 68 0.37 -8.64 -13.20
N LYS A 69 -0.74 -9.18 -13.74
CA LYS A 69 -0.75 -10.52 -14.34
C LYS A 69 0.28 -10.63 -15.47
N ASP A 70 0.31 -9.68 -16.40
CA ASP A 70 1.28 -9.65 -17.50
C ASP A 70 2.72 -9.63 -16.95
N ALA A 71 3.00 -8.93 -15.84
CA ALA A 71 4.32 -8.90 -15.23
C ALA A 71 4.72 -10.24 -14.58
N ILE A 72 3.76 -10.93 -13.95
CA ILE A 72 3.93 -12.29 -13.41
C ILE A 72 4.20 -13.27 -14.55
N ASP A 73 3.37 -13.26 -15.60
CA ASP A 73 3.50 -14.15 -16.77
C ASP A 73 4.88 -13.99 -17.47
N GLN A 74 5.49 -12.81 -17.36
CA GLN A 74 6.82 -12.51 -17.91
C GLN A 74 7.97 -12.77 -16.92
N ASN A 75 7.71 -13.34 -15.74
CA ASN A 75 8.69 -13.54 -14.65
C ASN A 75 9.40 -12.24 -14.22
N ALA A 76 8.75 -11.09 -14.41
CA ALA A 76 9.29 -9.79 -14.01
C ALA A 76 9.12 -9.58 -12.49
N ILE A 77 8.03 -10.13 -11.93
CA ILE A 77 7.69 -10.15 -10.51
C ILE A 77 7.15 -11.55 -10.14
N ASP A 78 7.15 -11.88 -8.85
CA ASP A 78 6.66 -13.17 -8.32
C ASP A 78 5.27 -13.01 -7.67
N GLU A 79 5.09 -11.91 -6.94
CA GLU A 79 3.88 -11.56 -6.19
C GLU A 79 3.49 -10.11 -6.50
N ALA A 80 2.24 -9.75 -6.23
CA ALA A 80 1.75 -8.40 -6.51
C ALA A 80 0.83 -7.83 -5.44
N LEU A 81 0.94 -6.52 -5.21
CA LEU A 81 -0.03 -5.72 -4.48
C LEU A 81 -0.80 -4.83 -5.45
N LEU A 82 -2.11 -4.99 -5.49
CA LEU A 82 -3.01 -4.14 -6.24
C LEU A 82 -3.73 -3.18 -5.29
N ILE A 83 -3.42 -1.89 -5.36
CA ILE A 83 -4.08 -0.88 -4.54
C ILE A 83 -5.24 -0.26 -5.34
N VAL A 84 -6.47 -0.44 -4.88
CA VAL A 84 -7.68 0.04 -5.58
C VAL A 84 -8.61 0.80 -4.62
N PRO A 85 -9.53 1.64 -5.13
CA PRO A 85 -10.62 2.19 -4.33
C PRO A 85 -11.48 1.09 -3.72
N THR A 86 -11.95 1.32 -2.50
CA THR A 86 -12.95 0.46 -1.85
C THR A 86 -14.16 0.22 -2.74
N GLY A 87 -14.60 -1.04 -2.85
CA GLY A 87 -15.73 -1.43 -3.70
C GLY A 87 -15.39 -1.55 -5.19
N SER A 88 -14.10 -1.48 -5.55
CA SER A 88 -13.67 -1.78 -6.92
C SER A 88 -13.97 -3.23 -7.27
N SER A 89 -14.76 -3.39 -8.33
CA SER A 89 -15.34 -4.67 -8.74
C SER A 89 -15.61 -4.70 -10.24
N GLY A 90 -15.89 -5.89 -10.76
CA GLY A 90 -16.33 -6.11 -12.14
C GLY A 90 -15.97 -7.50 -12.63
N ALA A 91 -16.82 -8.13 -13.44
CA ALA A 91 -16.69 -9.55 -13.77
C ALA A 91 -15.29 -9.94 -14.30
N LYS A 92 -14.70 -9.15 -15.21
CA LYS A 92 -13.35 -9.40 -15.74
C LYS A 92 -12.25 -9.12 -14.70
N PHE A 93 -12.44 -8.11 -13.86
CA PHE A 93 -11.50 -7.75 -12.80
C PHE A 93 -11.43 -8.86 -11.75
N GLU A 94 -12.60 -9.28 -11.24
CA GLU A 94 -12.73 -10.36 -10.26
C GLU A 94 -12.23 -11.69 -10.83
N SER A 95 -12.55 -12.00 -12.09
CA SER A 95 -12.07 -13.21 -12.74
C SER A 95 -10.54 -13.27 -12.82
N ILE A 96 -9.85 -12.15 -13.06
CA ILE A 96 -8.38 -12.14 -13.02
C ILE A 96 -7.89 -12.39 -11.59
N LEU A 97 -8.43 -11.71 -10.58
CA LEU A 97 -8.01 -11.90 -9.19
C LEU A 97 -8.20 -13.34 -8.71
N GLN A 98 -9.35 -13.94 -8.97
CA GLN A 98 -9.64 -15.32 -8.58
C GLN A 98 -8.69 -16.34 -9.22
N ASN A 99 -8.24 -16.08 -10.44
CA ASN A 99 -7.33 -16.97 -11.17
C ASN A 99 -5.84 -16.67 -10.90
N ASN A 100 -5.52 -15.63 -10.14
CA ASN A 100 -4.13 -15.20 -9.87
C ASN A 100 -3.99 -14.90 -8.37
N PRO A 101 -3.92 -15.93 -7.51
CA PRO A 101 -3.92 -15.76 -6.05
C PRO A 101 -2.66 -15.06 -5.52
N ASN A 102 -1.62 -14.90 -6.33
CA ASN A 102 -0.44 -14.12 -6.04
C ASN A 102 -0.64 -12.60 -6.27
N ILE A 103 -1.84 -12.17 -6.64
CA ILE A 103 -2.23 -10.76 -6.69
C ILE A 103 -3.10 -10.44 -5.49
N HIS A 104 -2.53 -9.72 -4.54
CA HIS A 104 -3.15 -9.33 -3.28
C HIS A 104 -3.86 -7.98 -3.46
N LYS A 105 -5.19 -7.98 -3.41
CA LYS A 105 -6.01 -6.76 -3.49
C LYS A 105 -6.01 -6.03 -2.15
N VAL A 106 -5.65 -4.75 -2.18
CA VAL A 106 -5.78 -3.82 -1.06
C VAL A 106 -6.75 -2.72 -1.45
N GLU A 107 -7.78 -2.54 -0.64
CA GLU A 107 -8.78 -1.51 -0.84
C GLU A 107 -8.51 -0.31 0.07
N LEU A 108 -8.47 0.88 -0.53
CA LEU A 108 -8.30 2.15 0.18
C LEU A 108 -9.43 3.11 -0.20
N ASN A 109 -9.78 4.01 0.72
CA ASN A 109 -10.58 5.20 0.43
C ASN A 109 -9.68 6.45 0.59
N ASN A 110 -10.22 7.64 0.30
CA ASN A 110 -9.43 8.88 0.41
C ASN A 110 -8.89 9.12 1.84
N GLU A 111 -9.71 8.91 2.86
CA GLU A 111 -9.33 9.12 4.27
C GLU A 111 -8.14 8.23 4.68
N LEU A 112 -8.22 6.93 4.36
CA LEU A 112 -7.14 5.98 4.61
C LEU A 112 -5.89 6.33 3.80
N GLY A 113 -6.05 6.72 2.53
CA GLY A 113 -4.95 7.17 1.69
C GLY A 113 -4.22 8.39 2.26
N GLU A 114 -4.96 9.40 2.70
CA GLU A 114 -4.42 10.60 3.33
C GLU A 114 -3.75 10.29 4.66
N SER A 115 -4.37 9.44 5.49
CA SER A 115 -3.80 8.97 6.76
C SER A 115 -2.46 8.24 6.55
N LEU A 116 -2.39 7.37 5.54
CA LEU A 116 -1.15 6.68 5.18
C LEU A 116 -0.06 7.68 4.78
N ILE A 117 -0.39 8.71 3.99
CA ILE A 117 0.57 9.73 3.55
C ILE A 117 1.03 10.58 4.73
N LYS A 118 0.11 11.06 5.58
CA LYS A 118 0.38 11.94 6.72
C LYS A 118 1.29 11.28 7.75
N ASN A 119 1.10 9.98 7.98
CA ASN A 119 1.83 9.23 9.01
C ASN A 119 3.04 8.46 8.46
N ALA A 120 3.25 8.43 7.14
CA ALA A 120 4.29 7.67 6.44
C ALA A 120 5.73 7.86 6.96
N LEU A 121 6.00 8.92 7.72
CA LEU A 121 7.32 9.23 8.30
C LEU A 121 7.32 9.34 9.84
N LYS A 122 6.18 9.14 10.50
CA LYS A 122 6.04 9.29 11.96
C LYS A 122 5.88 7.93 12.65
N PHE A 123 4.86 7.19 12.25
CA PHE A 123 4.55 5.87 12.78
C PHE A 123 3.72 5.12 11.72
N PRO A 124 3.82 3.79 11.64
CA PRO A 124 2.97 3.03 10.75
C PRO A 124 1.52 3.12 11.24
N THR A 125 0.57 3.41 10.35
CA THR A 125 -0.85 3.21 10.67
C THR A 125 -1.15 1.71 10.68
N ARG A 126 -2.29 1.31 11.25
CA ARG A 126 -2.75 -0.09 11.20
C ARG A 126 -2.84 -0.61 9.77
N GLU A 127 -3.35 0.21 8.85
CA GLU A 127 -3.46 -0.15 7.43
C GLU A 127 -2.08 -0.25 6.78
N GLY A 128 -1.16 0.66 7.10
CA GLY A 128 0.21 0.61 6.61
C GLY A 128 0.94 -0.65 7.07
N TRP A 129 0.71 -1.04 8.32
CA TRP A 129 1.19 -2.31 8.87
C TRP A 129 0.59 -3.52 8.16
N ASN A 130 -0.73 -3.55 7.97
CA ASN A 130 -1.39 -4.66 7.28
C ASN A 130 -0.89 -4.83 5.85
N ILE A 131 -0.66 -3.74 5.12
CA ILE A 131 -0.05 -3.77 3.79
C ILE A 131 1.38 -4.31 3.86
N ALA A 132 2.18 -3.86 4.83
CA ALA A 132 3.54 -4.36 5.01
C ALA A 132 3.57 -5.86 5.38
N LYS A 133 2.61 -6.34 6.18
CA LYS A 133 2.48 -7.75 6.60
C LYS A 133 2.23 -8.70 5.42
N ILE A 134 1.65 -8.22 4.32
CA ILE A 134 1.53 -9.01 3.09
C ILE A 134 2.91 -9.34 2.52
N ILE A 135 3.85 -8.38 2.57
CA ILE A 135 5.22 -8.55 2.05
C ILE A 135 6.14 -9.22 3.08
N PHE A 136 5.96 -8.89 4.36
CA PHE A 136 6.77 -9.35 5.48
C PHE A 136 5.88 -10.07 6.50
N PRO A 137 5.54 -11.36 6.29
CA PRO A 137 4.49 -12.05 7.06
C PRO A 137 4.81 -12.24 8.56
N ASP A 138 6.08 -12.18 8.93
CA ASP A 138 6.62 -12.44 10.28
C ASP A 138 6.90 -11.15 11.09
N ILE A 139 6.42 -9.98 10.65
CA ILE A 139 6.59 -8.71 11.40
C ILE A 139 5.78 -8.62 12.70
N GLY A 140 4.93 -9.61 12.97
CA GLY A 140 4.06 -9.68 14.14
C GLY A 140 2.76 -8.89 13.99
N GLU A 141 2.14 -8.58 15.14
CA GLU A 141 0.89 -7.81 15.21
C GLU A 141 1.15 -6.32 15.37
N TYR A 142 0.22 -5.52 14.83
CA TYR A 142 0.28 -4.07 14.94
C TYR A 142 0.18 -3.63 16.40
N SER A 143 1.14 -2.80 16.85
CA SER A 143 1.06 -2.09 18.12
C SER A 143 0.86 -0.60 17.85
N PRO A 144 -0.17 0.05 18.43
CA PRO A 144 -0.33 1.48 18.30
C PRO A 144 0.83 2.24 18.97
N PRO A 145 1.20 3.43 18.46
CA PRO A 145 2.17 4.28 19.14
C PRO A 145 1.63 4.68 20.51
N ALA A 146 2.52 4.80 21.51
CA ALA A 146 2.15 5.37 22.80
C ALA A 146 1.63 6.79 22.58
N VAL A 147 0.43 7.08 23.08
CA VAL A 147 -0.15 8.43 23.00
C VAL A 147 0.69 9.31 23.91
N GLU A 148 1.43 10.28 23.36
CA GLU A 148 1.96 11.37 24.16
C GLU A 148 0.74 12.16 24.65
N GLU A 149 0.36 11.98 25.92
CA GLU A 149 -0.61 12.85 26.58
C GLU A 149 -0.06 14.28 26.52
N SER A 150 -0.60 15.09 25.62
CA SER A 150 -0.39 16.53 25.66
C SER A 150 -1.04 17.04 26.95
N SER A 151 -0.20 17.33 27.95
CA SER A 151 -0.56 18.00 29.18
C SER A 151 -1.42 19.22 28.86
N THR A 152 -2.72 19.11 29.15
CA THR A 152 -3.64 20.23 29.08
C THR A 152 -3.43 21.02 30.37
N GLU A 153 -2.51 21.99 30.35
CA GLU A 153 -2.44 22.98 31.41
C GLU A 153 -3.65 23.90 31.28
N GLU A 154 -4.70 23.60 32.06
CA GLU A 154 -5.75 24.55 32.38
C GLU A 154 -5.12 25.72 33.14
N ASN A 155 -4.92 26.85 32.47
CA ASN A 155 -4.63 28.12 33.11
C ASN A 155 -5.89 28.60 33.85
N SER A 156 -6.00 28.22 35.11
CA SER A 156 -6.84 28.91 36.09
C SER A 156 -6.22 30.27 36.43
N SER A 157 -6.63 31.32 35.73
CA SER A 157 -6.42 32.69 36.22
C SER A 157 -7.64 33.12 37.05
N ASP A 158 -7.59 32.74 38.32
CA ASP A 158 -8.26 33.46 39.40
C ASP A 158 -7.47 34.74 39.68
N SER A 159 -8.12 35.88 39.54
CA SER A 159 -7.74 37.11 40.26
C SER A 159 -8.94 38.06 40.24
N GLY A 160 -9.91 37.78 41.11
CA GLY A 160 -10.73 38.83 41.68
C GLY A 160 -9.86 39.67 42.61
N ASN A 161 -9.81 40.98 42.37
CA ASN A 161 -9.25 41.95 43.32
C ASN A 161 -10.42 42.84 43.77
N ASP A 162 -10.71 42.76 45.07
CA ASP A 162 -11.41 43.79 45.85
C ASP A 162 -10.56 45.08 45.94
#